data_AF-A0A8J1ZFS7-F1
#
_entry.id   AF-A0A8J1ZFS7-F1
#
_cell.length_a   1.000
_cell.length_b   1.000
_cell.length_c   1.000
_cell.angle_alpha   90.00
_cell.angle_beta   90.00
_cell.angle_gamma   90.00
#
_symmetry.space_group_name_H-M   'P 1'
#
loop_
_entity.id
_entity.type
_entity.pdbx_description
1 polymer ?
#
loop_
_entity_poly.entity_id
_entity_poly.type
_entity_poly.pdbx_seq_one_letter_code
_entity_poly.pdbx_strand_id
1 'polypeptide(L)'
;MRFGAHLRVSRHSPWEEYYCDYDALKALIAAKCSTEQFIEAWTQQLSKIDAFFHKKWRELLDLLYSKAGRAEGLELVVECLSVDELEDMRRSDALLMTLHSFVEDNFAALRKSVKKFDKTSLT
;
A
#
# COMPACT_ATOMS: atom_id res chain seq x y z
N MET A 1 -16.22 10.40 -9.43
CA MET A 1 -15.19 9.77 -10.29
C MET A 1 -15.30 8.24 -10.20
N ARG A 2 -15.14 7.47 -11.28
CA ARG A 2 -15.17 5.99 -11.22
C ARG A 2 -13.93 5.49 -10.46
N PHE A 3 -14.11 4.60 -9.48
CA PHE A 3 -13.01 4.16 -8.59
C PHE A 3 -11.75 3.67 -9.33
N GLY A 4 -11.90 2.88 -10.40
CA GLY A 4 -10.73 2.42 -11.17
C GLY A 4 -9.95 3.55 -11.86
N ALA A 5 -10.62 4.66 -12.22
CA ALA A 5 -9.93 5.83 -12.75
C ALA A 5 -9.19 6.60 -11.65
N HIS A 6 -9.78 6.70 -10.45
CA HIS A 6 -9.12 7.30 -9.29
C HIS A 6 -7.87 6.50 -8.89
N LEU A 7 -7.98 5.17 -8.78
CA LEU A 7 -6.88 4.29 -8.41
C LEU A 7 -5.68 4.41 -9.35
N ARG A 8 -5.89 4.66 -10.66
CA ARG A 8 -4.77 4.87 -11.60
C ARG A 8 -4.02 6.18 -11.35
N VAL A 9 -4.73 7.21 -10.92
CA VAL A 9 -4.17 8.56 -10.73
C VAL A 9 -3.55 8.72 -9.34
N SER A 10 -4.04 7.98 -8.33
CA SER A 10 -3.53 8.04 -6.96
C SER A 10 -2.25 7.22 -6.73
N ARG A 11 -1.87 6.37 -7.70
CA ARG A 11 -0.69 5.50 -7.60
C ARG A 11 0.59 6.29 -7.47
N HIS A 12 1.39 5.93 -6.49
CA HIS A 12 2.79 6.30 -6.47
C HIS A 12 3.51 5.56 -7.60
N SER A 13 3.97 6.31 -8.62
CA SER A 13 4.53 5.74 -9.85
C SER A 13 5.64 4.69 -9.60
N PRO A 14 6.60 4.90 -8.68
CA PRO A 14 7.60 3.88 -8.34
C PRO A 14 7.04 2.54 -7.85
N TRP A 15 5.79 2.49 -7.37
CA TRP A 15 5.18 1.30 -6.78
C TRP A 15 4.02 0.74 -7.60
N GLU A 16 3.81 1.26 -8.83
CA GLU A 16 2.63 0.98 -9.64
C GLU A 16 2.35 -0.53 -9.83
N GLU A 17 3.37 -1.33 -10.05
CA GLU A 17 3.26 -2.78 -10.26
C GLU A 17 2.73 -3.55 -9.02
N TYR A 18 2.91 -2.98 -7.82
CA TYR A 18 2.51 -3.61 -6.56
C TYR A 18 1.08 -3.28 -6.16
N TYR A 19 0.44 -2.30 -6.82
CA TYR A 19 -0.98 -2.04 -6.59
C TYR A 19 -1.85 -3.19 -7.10
N CYS A 20 -3.02 -3.33 -6.48
CA CYS A 20 -4.07 -4.25 -6.88
C CYS A 20 -4.46 -3.99 -8.34
N ASP A 21 -4.43 -5.04 -9.16
CA ASP A 21 -4.98 -5.01 -10.51
C ASP A 21 -6.51 -5.13 -10.47
N TYR A 22 -7.13 -4.03 -10.05
CA TYR A 22 -8.58 -3.95 -9.90
C TYR A 22 -9.33 -4.13 -11.23
N ASP A 23 -8.71 -3.75 -12.36
CA ASP A 23 -9.34 -3.92 -13.66
C ASP A 23 -9.26 -5.36 -14.16
N ALA A 24 -8.17 -6.09 -13.91
CA ALA A 24 -8.11 -7.52 -14.14
C ALA A 24 -9.15 -8.28 -13.31
N LEU A 25 -9.27 -7.99 -12.00
CA LEU A 25 -10.31 -8.59 -11.15
C LEU A 25 -11.71 -8.27 -11.67
N LYS A 26 -11.96 -7.03 -12.12
CA LYS A 26 -13.25 -6.66 -12.72
C LYS A 26 -13.54 -7.41 -14.01
N ALA A 27 -12.54 -7.60 -14.86
CA ALA A 27 -12.69 -8.34 -16.11
C ALA A 27 -13.00 -9.82 -15.83
N LEU A 28 -12.30 -10.42 -14.85
CA LEU A 28 -12.55 -11.78 -14.40
C LEU A 28 -13.99 -11.96 -13.88
N ILE A 29 -14.47 -11.04 -13.03
CA ILE A 29 -15.86 -11.04 -12.54
C ILE A 29 -16.85 -10.88 -13.70
N ALA A 30 -16.57 -9.99 -14.65
CA ALA A 30 -17.44 -9.77 -15.81
C ALA A 30 -17.53 -11.00 -16.73
N ALA A 31 -16.50 -11.82 -16.76
CA ALA A 31 -16.47 -13.10 -17.46
C ALA A 31 -17.21 -14.23 -16.69
N LYS A 32 -17.89 -13.91 -15.58
CA LYS A 32 -18.61 -14.86 -14.71
C LYS A 32 -17.72 -16.02 -14.22
N CYS A 33 -16.53 -15.68 -13.71
CA CYS A 33 -15.62 -16.65 -13.11
C CYS A 33 -16.28 -17.42 -11.95
N SER A 34 -15.77 -18.63 -11.67
CA SER A 34 -16.18 -19.37 -10.46
C SER A 34 -15.68 -18.67 -9.19
N THR A 35 -16.23 -19.08 -8.04
CA THR A 35 -15.78 -18.60 -6.73
C THR A 35 -14.31 -18.94 -6.49
N GLU A 36 -13.87 -20.15 -6.85
CA GLU A 36 -12.49 -20.60 -6.69
C GLU A 36 -11.53 -19.75 -7.53
N GLN A 37 -11.87 -19.49 -8.80
CA GLN A 37 -11.09 -18.63 -9.69
C GLN A 37 -10.98 -17.20 -9.15
N PHE A 38 -12.07 -16.66 -8.60
CA PHE A 38 -12.04 -15.34 -7.98
C PHE A 38 -11.16 -15.32 -6.72
N ILE A 39 -11.33 -16.29 -5.82
CA ILE A 39 -10.54 -16.39 -4.58
C ILE A 39 -9.05 -16.52 -4.90
N GLU A 40 -8.69 -17.35 -5.88
CA GLU A 40 -7.30 -17.53 -6.30
C GLU A 40 -6.70 -16.21 -6.79
N ALA A 41 -7.36 -15.54 -7.75
CA ALA A 41 -6.88 -14.27 -8.29
C ALA A 41 -6.83 -13.17 -7.22
N TRP A 42 -7.84 -13.09 -6.34
CA TRP A 42 -7.88 -12.12 -5.24
C TRP A 42 -6.75 -12.36 -4.24
N THR A 43 -6.50 -13.62 -3.89
CA THR A 43 -5.43 -14.00 -2.95
C THR A 43 -4.06 -13.70 -3.54
N GLN A 44 -3.85 -13.94 -4.84
CA GLN A 44 -2.60 -13.55 -5.51
C GLN A 44 -2.36 -12.04 -5.44
N GLN A 45 -3.40 -11.20 -5.63
CA GLN A 45 -3.27 -9.76 -5.44
C GLN A 45 -2.93 -9.40 -3.98
N LEU A 46 -3.63 -10.01 -3.01
CA LEU A 46 -3.36 -9.76 -1.59
C LEU A 46 -1.92 -10.12 -1.22
N SER A 47 -1.44 -11.30 -1.59
CA SER A 47 -0.08 -11.76 -1.29
C SER A 47 0.98 -10.83 -1.89
N LYS A 48 0.76 -10.33 -3.11
CA LYS A 48 1.65 -9.35 -3.75
C LYS A 48 1.73 -8.05 -2.95
N ILE A 49 0.57 -7.52 -2.56
CA ILE A 49 0.45 -6.26 -1.80
C ILE A 49 1.10 -6.42 -0.42
N ASP A 50 0.84 -7.55 0.25
CA ASP A 50 1.37 -7.85 1.58
C ASP A 50 2.89 -7.98 1.59
N ALA A 51 3.45 -8.71 0.61
CA ALA A 51 4.90 -8.85 0.47
C ALA A 51 5.58 -7.48 0.23
N PHE A 52 4.98 -6.63 -0.60
CA PHE A 52 5.51 -5.30 -0.86
C PHE A 52 5.39 -4.37 0.35
N PHE A 53 4.25 -4.40 1.04
CA PHE A 53 4.04 -3.65 2.28
C PHE A 53 5.11 -3.99 3.32
N HIS A 54 5.35 -5.29 3.58
CA HIS A 54 6.36 -5.71 4.55
C HIS A 54 7.78 -5.28 4.16
N LYS A 55 8.10 -5.30 2.86
CA LYS A 55 9.38 -4.77 2.36
C LYS A 55 9.54 -3.28 2.69
N LYS A 56 8.54 -2.46 2.36
CA LYS A 56 8.59 -1.01 2.60
C LYS A 56 8.47 -0.62 4.07
N TRP A 57 7.70 -1.38 4.84
CA TRP A 57 7.65 -1.25 6.28
C TRP A 57 9.02 -1.50 6.91
N ARG A 58 9.73 -2.55 6.49
CA ARG A 58 11.09 -2.81 6.96
C ARG A 58 12.05 -1.68 6.59
N GLU A 59 12.02 -1.20 5.34
CA GLU A 59 12.83 -0.05 4.92
C GLU A 59 12.56 1.19 5.81
N LEU A 60 11.30 1.46 6.17
CA LEU A 60 10.92 2.53 7.09
C LEU A 60 11.47 2.30 8.49
N LEU A 61 11.33 1.08 9.03
CA LEU A 61 11.87 0.73 10.34
C LEU A 61 13.40 0.85 10.37
N ASP A 62 14.11 0.47 9.30
CA ASP A 62 15.56 0.60 9.21
C ASP A 62 15.98 2.09 9.24
N LEU A 63 15.24 2.97 8.55
CA LEU A 63 15.45 4.41 8.61
C LEU A 63 15.23 4.97 10.02
N LEU A 64 14.18 4.53 10.72
CA LEU A 64 13.86 4.98 12.08
C LEU A 64 14.82 4.42 13.14
N TYR A 65 15.14 3.13 13.08
CA TYR A 65 15.92 2.43 14.11
C TYR A 65 17.44 2.51 13.93
N SER A 66 17.95 2.76 12.72
CA SER A 66 19.37 3.07 12.54
C SER A 66 19.83 4.29 13.36
N LYS A 67 18.88 5.06 13.92
CA LYS A 67 19.12 6.25 14.75
C LYS A 67 18.51 6.18 16.16
N ALA A 68 17.52 5.33 16.44
CA ALA A 68 16.95 5.16 17.79
C ALA A 68 17.97 4.65 18.84
N GLY A 69 19.07 4.03 18.42
CA GLY A 69 20.21 3.71 19.29
C GLY A 69 20.99 4.94 19.80
N ARG A 70 20.60 6.17 19.42
CA ARG A 70 21.17 7.43 19.93
C ARG A 70 20.20 8.25 20.80
N ALA A 71 18.97 7.77 21.01
CA ALA A 71 17.90 8.54 21.66
C ALA A 71 17.48 7.96 23.02
N GLU A 72 18.45 7.59 23.87
CA GLU A 72 18.20 7.55 25.32
C GLU A 72 18.16 8.99 25.82
N GLY A 73 16.96 9.58 25.86
CA GLY A 73 16.76 10.94 26.38
C GLY A 73 15.86 11.77 25.47
N LEU A 74 14.56 11.52 25.53
CA LEU A 74 13.53 12.41 24.97
C LEU A 74 13.29 13.61 25.92
N GLU A 75 14.36 14.16 26.47
CA GLU A 75 14.37 15.42 27.20
C GLU A 75 15.31 16.38 26.48
N LEU A 76 14.71 17.43 25.89
CA LEU A 76 15.36 18.71 25.63
C LEU A 76 16.67 18.69 24.83
N VAL A 77 16.60 18.28 23.57
CA VAL A 77 17.65 18.63 22.60
C VAL A 77 17.01 19.04 21.28
N VAL A 78 16.54 20.29 21.21
CA VAL A 78 16.65 21.06 19.95
C VAL A 78 18.08 21.62 19.92
N GLU A 79 19.09 20.75 20.03
CA GLU A 79 20.37 21.06 19.40
C GLU A 79 20.17 20.82 17.92
N CYS A 80 20.76 21.70 17.11
CA CYS A 80 20.58 21.73 15.66
C CYS A 80 20.79 20.34 15.06
N LEU A 81 19.70 19.66 14.70
CA LEU A 81 19.75 18.46 13.86
C LEU A 81 20.64 18.78 12.66
N SER A 82 21.56 17.86 12.35
CA SER A 82 22.33 17.98 11.12
C SER A 82 21.39 18.02 9.92
N VAL A 83 21.85 18.62 8.82
CA VAL A 83 21.10 18.62 7.56
C VAL A 83 20.74 17.19 7.15
N ASP A 84 21.66 16.24 7.35
CA ASP A 84 21.45 14.82 7.07
C ASP A 84 20.33 14.21 7.92
N GLU A 85 20.26 14.53 9.22
CA GLU A 85 19.19 14.06 10.10
C GLU A 85 17.82 14.63 9.73
N LEU A 86 17.77 15.91 9.33
CA LEU A 86 16.55 16.53 8.82
C LEU A 86 16.11 15.90 7.48
N GLU A 87 17.04 15.61 6.57
CA GLU A 87 16.74 14.91 5.33
C GLU A 87 16.21 13.50 5.56
N ASP A 88 16.81 12.76 6.48
CA ASP A 88 16.38 11.39 6.81
C ASP A 88 14.99 11.37 7.48
N MET A 89 14.69 12.33 8.36
CA MET A 89 13.34 12.52 8.89
C MET A 89 12.33 12.80 7.78
N ARG A 90 12.66 13.69 6.83
CA ARG A 90 11.81 14.01 5.69
C ARG A 90 11.60 12.80 4.79
N ARG A 91 12.62 11.97 4.57
CA ARG A 91 12.52 10.72 3.80
C ARG A 91 11.60 9.71 4.49
N SER A 92 11.73 9.57 5.82
CA SER A 92 10.90 8.67 6.62
C SER A 92 9.43 9.10 6.62
N ASP A 93 9.16 10.41 6.78
CA ASP A 93 7.81 10.97 6.69
C ASP A 93 7.18 10.76 5.30
N ALA A 94 7.93 11.07 4.23
CA ALA A 94 7.47 10.84 2.85
C ALA A 94 7.18 9.35 2.58
N LEU A 95 8.03 8.45 3.06
CA LEU A 95 7.82 7.00 2.93
C LEU A 95 6.58 6.54 3.71
N LEU A 96 6.39 7.02 4.94
CA LEU A 96 5.22 6.71 5.76
C LEU A 96 3.92 7.17 5.10
N MET A 97 3.87 8.41 4.60
CA MET A 97 2.69 8.94 3.92
C MET A 97 2.38 8.16 2.64
N THR A 98 3.41 7.82 1.86
CA THR A 98 3.23 7.05 0.63
C THR A 98 2.74 5.62 0.95
N LEU A 99 3.29 4.99 1.99
CA LEU A 99 2.89 3.65 2.44
C LEU A 99 1.45 3.63 2.96
N HIS A 100 1.05 4.67 3.70
CA HIS A 100 -0.33 4.84 4.14
C HIS A 100 -1.30 4.89 2.95
N SER A 101 -1.05 5.78 1.97
CA SER A 101 -1.89 5.87 0.77
C SER A 101 -1.89 4.56 -0.03
N PHE A 102 -0.75 3.88 -0.14
CA PHE A 102 -0.68 2.56 -0.77
C PHE A 102 -1.62 1.55 -0.11
N VAL A 103 -1.62 1.46 1.23
CA VAL A 103 -2.49 0.54 1.97
C VAL A 103 -3.97 0.90 1.78
N GLU A 104 -4.33 2.17 1.91
CA GLU A 104 -5.72 2.62 1.76
C GLU A 104 -6.30 2.30 0.38
N ASP A 105 -5.55 2.61 -0.67
CA ASP A 105 -5.96 2.38 -2.06
C ASP A 105 -6.13 0.89 -2.36
N ASN A 106 -5.18 0.07 -1.92
CA ASN A 106 -5.21 -1.38 -2.12
C ASN A 106 -6.36 -2.03 -1.33
N PHE A 107 -6.55 -1.65 -0.08
CA PHE A 107 -7.66 -2.14 0.74
C PHE A 107 -9.01 -1.76 0.11
N ALA A 108 -9.14 -0.51 -0.37
CA ALA A 108 -10.34 -0.07 -1.07
C ALA A 108 -10.59 -0.88 -2.36
N ALA A 109 -9.54 -1.20 -3.12
CA ALA A 109 -9.64 -1.99 -4.35
C ALA A 109 -10.09 -3.43 -4.08
N LEU A 110 -9.44 -4.11 -3.13
CA LEU A 110 -9.78 -5.48 -2.73
C LEU A 110 -11.18 -5.56 -2.11
N ARG A 111 -11.58 -4.59 -1.28
CA ARG A 111 -12.95 -4.54 -0.73
C ARG A 111 -14.00 -4.33 -1.82
N LYS A 112 -13.70 -3.49 -2.82
CA LYS A 112 -14.62 -3.21 -3.93
C LYS A 112 -14.73 -4.37 -4.92
N SER A 113 -13.70 -5.19 -5.07
CA SER A 113 -13.76 -6.38 -5.93
C SER A 113 -14.67 -7.44 -5.33
N VAL A 114 -14.56 -7.72 -4.03
CA VAL A 114 -15.48 -8.61 -3.29
C VAL A 114 -16.93 -8.15 -3.43
N LYS A 115 -17.23 -6.89 -3.10
CA LYS A 115 -18.58 -6.32 -3.26
C LYS A 115 -19.13 -6.43 -4.68
N LYS A 116 -18.26 -6.42 -5.69
CA LYS A 116 -18.67 -6.55 -7.09
C LYS A 116 -18.92 -8.01 -7.46
N PHE A 117 -18.08 -8.92 -6.98
CA PHE A 117 -18.27 -10.35 -7.14
C PHE A 117 -19.61 -10.78 -6.54
N ASP A 118 -19.87 -10.45 -5.27
CA ASP A 118 -21.14 -10.79 -4.58
C ASP A 118 -22.39 -10.31 -5.34
N LYS A 119 -22.35 -9.08 -5.86
CA LYS A 119 -23.46 -8.52 -6.64
C LYS A 119 -23.71 -9.24 -7.97
N THR A 120 -22.65 -9.83 -8.54
CA THR A 120 -22.70 -10.47 -9.86
C THR A 120 -23.00 -11.96 -9.74
N SER A 121 -22.58 -12.61 -8.64
CA SER A 121 -22.85 -14.02 -8.37
C SER A 121 -24.28 -14.28 -7.86
N LEU A 122 -24.97 -13.25 -7.37
CA LEU A 122 -26.39 -13.30 -6.97
C LEU A 122 -27.39 -13.02 -8.12
N THR A 123 -26.90 -12.74 -9.33
CA THR A 123 -27.71 -12.44 -10.54
C THR A 123 -27.47 -13.45 -11.65
#